data_AF-A0A4Q5LUS6-F1
#
_entry.id   AF-A0A4Q5LUS6-F1
#
_cell.length_a   1.000
_cell.length_b   1.000
_cell.length_c   1.000
_cell.angle_alpha   90.00
_cell.angle_beta   90.00
_cell.angle_gamma   90.00
#
_symmetry.space_group_name_H-M   'P 1'
#
loop_
_entity.id
_entity.type
_entity.pdbx_description
1 polymer ?
#
loop_
_entity_poly.entity_id
_entity_poly.type
_entity_poly.pdbx_seq_one_letter_code
_entity_poly.pdbx_strand_id
1 'polypeptide(L)'
;MNIQLIQGEFSSQDALELITQLIHIKIKYHENKIATNSNEEDIKYRESKIKRLQKELFDFRSSIRREEPGLRLDAIITIEHS
;
A
#
# COMPACT_ATOMS: atom_id res chain seq x y z
N MET A 1 12.84 14.54 -7.69
CA MET A 1 12.83 14.73 -6.22
C MET A 1 12.48 13.41 -5.55
N ASN A 2 13.10 13.08 -4.42
CA ASN A 2 12.82 11.81 -3.72
C ASN A 2 12.17 12.08 -2.36
N ILE A 3 11.24 11.23 -1.97
CA ILE A 3 10.63 11.21 -0.63
C ILE A 3 10.87 9.84 -0.02
N GLN A 4 11.61 9.76 1.10
CA GLN A 4 11.74 8.54 1.90
C GLN A 4 10.45 8.34 2.70
N LEU A 5 9.71 7.27 2.41
CA LEU A 5 8.48 6.95 3.12
C LEU A 5 8.72 6.04 4.33
N ILE A 6 9.62 5.07 4.17
CA ILE A 6 9.93 4.08 5.22
C ILE A 6 11.41 3.77 5.12
N GLN A 7 12.12 3.78 6.25
CA GLN A 7 13.50 3.32 6.34
C GLN A 7 13.78 2.81 7.74
N GLY A 8 14.20 1.56 7.87
CA GLY A 8 14.65 1.02 9.15
C GLY A 8 14.28 -0.44 9.38
N GLU A 9 14.54 -0.90 10.60
CA GLU A 9 14.14 -2.20 11.10
C GLU A 9 12.91 -2.05 11.99
N PHE A 10 11.92 -2.91 11.79
CA PHE A 10 10.62 -2.87 12.45
C PHE A 10 10.33 -4.22 13.07
N SER A 11 9.61 -4.25 14.19
CA SER A 11 9.04 -5.52 14.63
C SER A 11 8.03 -6.02 13.59
N SER A 12 7.78 -7.33 13.57
CA SER A 12 6.74 -7.93 12.74
C SER A 12 5.38 -7.26 12.92
N GLN A 13 5.07 -6.83 14.15
CA GLN A 13 3.82 -6.14 14.47
C GLN A 13 3.80 -4.71 13.91
N ASP A 14 4.88 -3.94 14.10
CA ASP A 14 4.94 -2.55 13.62
C ASP A 14 4.97 -2.50 12.08
N ALA A 15 5.72 -3.40 11.44
CA ALA A 15 5.73 -3.55 10.00
C ALA A 15 4.34 -3.90 9.46
N LEU A 16 3.65 -4.84 10.12
CA LEU A 16 2.29 -5.24 9.76
C LEU A 16 1.32 -4.06 9.80
N GLU A 17 1.38 -3.29 10.88
CA GLU A 17 0.54 -2.13 11.10
C GLU A 17 0.82 -1.03 10.08
N LEU A 18 2.09 -0.63 9.92
CA LEU A 18 2.51 0.46 9.04
C LEU A 18 2.11 0.18 7.58
N ILE A 19 2.44 -1.00 7.06
CA ILE A 19 2.11 -1.38 5.68
C ILE A 19 0.60 -1.49 5.49
N THR A 20 -0.14 -2.01 6.48
CA THR A 20 -1.61 -2.03 6.43
C THR A 20 -2.17 -0.62 6.26
N GLN A 21 -1.71 0.34 7.05
CA GLN A 21 -2.19 1.72 6.99
C GLN A 21 -1.87 2.36 5.62
N LEU A 22 -0.67 2.16 5.10
CA LEU A 22 -0.28 2.70 3.78
C LEU A 22 -1.12 2.13 2.64
N ILE A 23 -1.39 0.82 2.65
CA ILE A 23 -2.25 0.19 1.64
C ILE A 23 -3.69 0.72 1.74
N HIS A 24 -4.24 0.85 2.96
CA HIS A 24 -5.58 1.41 3.17
C HIS A 24 -5.71 2.85 2.67
N ILE A 25 -4.70 3.71 2.88
CA ILE A 25 -4.70 5.08 2.34
C ILE A 25 -4.83 5.07 0.82
N LYS A 26 -4.09 4.17 0.14
CA LYS A 26 -4.14 4.05 -1.32
C LYS A 26 -5.47 3.50 -1.83
N ILE A 27 -6.06 2.53 -1.12
CA ILE A 27 -7.42 2.03 -1.41
C ILE A 27 -8.42 3.18 -1.31
N LYS A 28 -8.43 3.91 -0.19
CA LYS A 28 -9.33 5.04 0.04
C LYS A 28 -9.19 6.13 -1.01
N TYR A 29 -7.96 6.39 -1.48
CA TYR A 29 -7.73 7.31 -2.59
C TYR A 29 -8.46 6.86 -3.87
N HIS A 30 -8.40 5.58 -4.22
CA HIS A 30 -9.11 5.06 -5.39
C HIS A 30 -10.63 5.07 -5.21
N GLU A 31 -11.13 4.70 -4.04
CA GLU A 31 -12.57 4.75 -3.68
C GLU A 31 -13.13 6.17 -3.81
N ASN A 32 -12.42 7.16 -3.25
CA ASN A 32 -12.82 8.56 -3.36
C ASN A 32 -12.91 9.01 -4.82
N LYS A 33 -11.96 8.60 -5.67
CA LYS A 33 -11.98 8.97 -7.08
C LYS A 33 -13.14 8.33 -7.85
N ILE A 34 -13.50 7.08 -7.53
CA ILE A 34 -14.71 6.43 -8.05
C ILE A 34 -15.94 7.24 -7.65
N ALA A 35 -16.04 7.64 -6.38
CA ALA A 35 -17.19 8.36 -5.85
C ALA A 35 -17.37 9.78 -6.43
N THR A 36 -16.27 10.48 -6.76
CA THR A 36 -16.34 11.91 -7.11
C THR A 36 -16.60 12.22 -8.58
N ASN A 37 -16.15 11.39 -9.52
CA ASN A 37 -16.39 11.51 -10.97
C ASN A 37 -15.45 10.56 -11.72
N SER A 38 -15.95 9.39 -12.12
CA SER A 38 -15.21 8.44 -12.97
C SER A 38 -16.16 7.88 -14.03
N ASN A 39 -15.70 7.77 -15.28
CA ASN A 39 -16.43 7.04 -16.31
C ASN A 39 -16.33 5.51 -16.04
N GLU A 40 -17.09 4.69 -16.77
CA GLU A 40 -17.14 3.24 -16.52
C GLU A 40 -15.76 2.56 -16.63
N GLU A 41 -14.91 3.03 -17.56
CA GLU A 41 -13.56 2.50 -17.77
C GLU A 41 -12.64 2.83 -16.59
N ASP A 42 -12.68 4.09 -16.13
CA ASP A 42 -11.95 4.56 -14.95
C ASP A 42 -12.38 3.82 -13.69
N ILE A 43 -13.69 3.55 -13.54
CA ILE A 43 -14.22 2.76 -12.43
C ILE A 43 -13.62 1.35 -12.46
N LYS A 44 -13.73 0.65 -13.60
CA LYS A 44 -13.17 -0.71 -13.76
C LYS A 44 -11.66 -0.74 -13.48
N TYR A 45 -10.92 0.23 -13.98
CA TYR A 45 -9.50 0.37 -13.71
C TYR A 45 -9.22 0.53 -12.21
N ARG A 46 -9.92 1.45 -11.53
CA ARG A 46 -9.74 1.71 -10.10
C ARG A 46 -10.12 0.51 -9.24
N GLU A 47 -11.23 -0.16 -9.54
CA GLU A 47 -11.65 -1.39 -8.85
C GLU A 47 -10.59 -2.49 -9.00
N SER A 48 -10.00 -2.64 -10.19
CA SER A 48 -8.92 -3.61 -10.39
C SER A 48 -7.69 -3.30 -9.53
N LYS A 49 -7.35 -2.01 -9.35
CA LYS A 49 -6.28 -1.57 -8.46
C LYS A 49 -6.61 -1.85 -6.99
N ILE A 50 -7.85 -1.58 -6.55
CA ILE A 50 -8.30 -1.88 -5.18
C ILE A 50 -8.18 -3.38 -4.90
N LYS A 51 -8.69 -4.24 -5.79
CA LYS A 51 -8.59 -5.71 -5.64
C LYS A 51 -7.14 -6.18 -5.53
N ARG A 52 -6.25 -5.62 -6.36
CA ARG A 52 -4.82 -5.95 -6.31
C ARG A 52 -4.20 -5.53 -4.97
N LEU A 53 -4.48 -4.33 -4.49
CA LEU A 53 -3.97 -3.84 -3.20
C LEU A 53 -4.46 -4.69 -2.02
N GLN A 54 -5.73 -5.10 -2.05
CA GLN A 54 -6.29 -6.02 -1.05
C GLN A 54 -5.59 -7.38 -1.06
N LYS A 55 -5.29 -7.91 -2.26
CA LYS A 55 -4.53 -9.15 -2.40
C LYS A 55 -3.09 -9.00 -1.87
N GLU A 56 -2.39 -7.94 -2.26
CA GLU A 56 -1.02 -7.67 -1.77
C GLU A 56 -0.98 -7.58 -0.23
N LEU A 57 -1.98 -6.95 0.38
CA LEU A 57 -2.11 -6.89 1.84
C LEU A 57 -2.39 -8.26 2.47
N PHE A 58 -3.23 -9.08 1.85
CA PHE A 58 -3.52 -10.44 2.31
C PHE A 58 -2.27 -11.33 2.25
N ASP A 59 -1.55 -11.29 1.13
CA ASP A 59 -0.32 -12.05 0.93
C ASP A 59 0.75 -11.61 1.94
N PHE A 60 0.92 -10.30 2.14
CA PHE A 60 1.83 -9.75 3.15
C PHE A 60 1.48 -10.22 4.58
N ARG A 61 0.22 -10.11 4.99
CA ARG A 61 -0.27 -10.61 6.30
C ARG A 61 -0.01 -12.10 6.48
N SER A 62 -0.13 -12.87 5.41
CA SER A 62 0.10 -14.32 5.43
C SER A 62 1.59 -14.68 5.47
N SER A 63 2.46 -13.79 4.96
CA SER A 63 3.91 -13.99 4.94
C SER A 63 4.59 -13.67 6.29
N ILE A 64 4.02 -12.76 7.08
CA ILE A 64 4.57 -12.40 8.39
C ILE A 64 4.14 -13.42 9.45
N ARG A 65 5.12 -14.08 10.07
CA ARG A 65 4.90 -14.88 11.28
C ARG A 65 5.19 -14.04 12.52
N ARG A 66 4.46 -14.27 13.61
CA ARG A 66 4.62 -13.54 14.89
C ARG A 66 6.00 -13.71 15.54
N GLU A 67 6.76 -14.73 15.16
CA GLU A 67 8.04 -15.10 15.78
C GLU A 67 9.27 -14.71 14.93
N GLU A 68 9.06 -13.99 13.82
CA GLU A 68 10.17 -13.59 12.94
C GLU A 68 11.05 -12.51 13.59
N PRO A 69 12.39 -12.59 13.45
CA PRO A 69 13.26 -11.47 13.74
C PRO A 69 12.85 -10.28 12.85
N GLY A 70 12.93 -9.06 13.40
CA GLY A 70 12.34 -7.86 12.79
C GLY A 70 12.56 -7.69 11.28
N LEU A 71 11.61 -7.04 10.61
CA LEU A 71 11.63 -6.79 9.17
C LEU A 71 12.37 -5.50 8.87
N ARG A 72 13.29 -5.55 7.91
CA ARG A 72 13.86 -4.35 7.32
C ARG A 72 12.96 -3.84 6.20
N LEU A 73 12.50 -2.60 6.34
CA LEU A 73 11.64 -1.93 5.35
C LEU A 73 12.37 -0.74 4.74
N ASP A 74 12.26 -0.61 3.41
CA ASP A 74 12.76 0.53 2.65
C ASP A 74 11.75 0.88 1.55
N ALA A 75 11.33 2.15 1.49
CA ALA A 75 10.43 2.65 0.47
C ALA A 75 10.75 4.12 0.14
N ILE A 76 10.99 4.38 -1.14
CA ILE A 76 11.27 5.72 -1.71
C ILE A 76 10.28 6.00 -2.84
N ILE A 77 9.66 7.18 -2.81
CA ILE A 77 8.94 7.72 -3.98
C ILE A 77 9.91 8.62 -4.75
N THR A 78 10.14 8.29 -6.02
CA THR A 78 10.85 9.14 -6.98
C THR A 78 9.84 9.94 -7.79
N ILE A 79 9.97 11.27 -7.77
CA ILE A 79 9.13 12.22 -8.50
C ILE A 79 9.95 12.80 -9.64
N GLU A 80 9.52 12.54 -10.86
CA GLU A 80 10.13 13.03 -12.10
C GLU A 80 9.10 13.89 -12.84
N HIS A 81 9.56 15.00 -13.41
CA HIS A 81 8.75 15.81 -14.30
C HIS A 81 8.90 15.25 -15.70
N SER A 82 7.79 14.75 -16.25
CA SER A 82 7.63 14.39 -17.67
C SER A 82 7.27 15.60 -18.51
#